data_AF-A0A921G0F5-F1
#
_entry.id   AF-A0A921G0F5-F1
#
_cell.length_a   1.000
_cell.length_b   1.000
_cell.length_c   1.000
_cell.angle_alpha   90.00
_cell.angle_beta   90.00
_cell.angle_gamma   90.00
#
_symmetry.space_group_name_H-M   'P 1'
#
loop_
_entity.id
_entity.type
_entity.pdbx_description
1 polymer ?
#
loop_
_entity_poly.entity_id
_entity_poly.type
_entity_poly.pdbx_seq_one_letter_code
_entity_poly.pdbx_strand_id
1 'polypeptide(L)'
;MPNENKPKQKLGFTIIKDDPTDGHKGFGIGSLSLENVSPVIIDVNEGVARIEIGAMHARSDTERGVKFTLNREDSEGGKPYWLVWVTIDFREEGPYYAGVTACEMVVNREKRRGYKVLADHVNRMDKSMKRNIIVDHMDDKSKHILADFLMTHNKEMWDRSEPKLHIDLSVNSPEL
;
A
#
# COMPACT_ATOMS: atom_id res chain seq x y z
N MET A 1 -18.65 -9.03 34.87
CA MET A 1 -17.62 -8.06 34.45
C MET A 1 -17.77 -7.88 32.94
N PRO A 2 -17.95 -6.65 32.43
CA PRO A 2 -18.33 -6.40 31.04
C PRO A 2 -17.14 -6.53 30.09
N ASN A 3 -17.32 -7.42 29.10
CA ASN A 3 -16.92 -7.40 27.70
C ASN A 3 -15.96 -6.26 27.21
N GLU A 4 -14.75 -6.62 26.79
CA GLU A 4 -13.91 -5.82 25.88
C GLU A 4 -13.69 -6.58 24.57
N ASN A 5 -14.75 -6.68 23.76
CA ASN A 5 -14.63 -7.12 22.38
C ASN A 5 -14.17 -5.91 21.56
N LYS A 6 -12.86 -5.70 21.43
CA LYS A 6 -12.30 -4.65 20.55
C LYS A 6 -12.86 -4.84 19.14
N PRO A 7 -13.47 -3.83 18.52
CA PRO A 7 -13.99 -3.96 17.17
C PRO A 7 -12.81 -4.21 16.21
N LYS A 8 -12.82 -5.36 15.53
CA LYS A 8 -11.92 -5.64 14.40
C LYS A 8 -12.07 -4.50 13.41
N GLN A 9 -11.01 -3.71 13.26
CA GLN A 9 -10.92 -2.64 12.28
C GLN A 9 -11.24 -3.23 10.91
N LYS A 10 -12.32 -2.77 10.26
CA LYS A 10 -12.72 -3.25 8.93
C LYS A 10 -11.57 -2.98 7.96
N LEU A 11 -10.82 -4.02 7.61
CA LEU A 11 -9.73 -4.07 6.63
C LEU A 11 -10.23 -3.90 5.18
N GLY A 12 -11.14 -2.96 4.94
CA GLY A 12 -11.67 -2.76 3.60
C GLY A 12 -10.71 -1.90 2.79
N PHE A 13 -10.07 -2.48 1.78
CA PHE A 13 -9.74 -1.68 0.60
C PHE A 13 -11.03 -0.99 0.14
N THR A 14 -10.93 0.25 -0.35
CA THR A 14 -12.11 0.96 -0.85
C THR A 14 -12.55 0.30 -2.16
N ILE A 15 -13.38 -0.73 -2.06
CA ILE A 15 -14.09 -1.30 -3.21
C ILE A 15 -15.39 -0.49 -3.30
N ILE A 16 -15.37 0.62 -4.04
CA ILE A 16 -16.64 1.27 -4.40
C ILE A 16 -17.37 0.29 -5.31
N LYS A 17 -18.50 -0.22 -4.82
CA LYS A 17 -19.51 -0.86 -5.65
C LYS A 17 -20.20 0.23 -6.47
N ASP A 18 -19.49 0.83 -7.41
CA ASP A 18 -20.18 1.45 -8.53
C ASP A 18 -20.33 0.36 -9.56
N ASP A 19 -21.56 -0.12 -9.66
CA ASP A 19 -22.03 -1.08 -10.64
C ASP A 19 -21.69 -0.54 -12.04
N PRO A 20 -20.66 -1.05 -12.74
CA PRO A 20 -20.26 -0.51 -14.05
C PRO A 20 -21.17 -1.02 -15.16
N THR A 21 -22.26 -1.72 -14.82
CA THR A 21 -23.12 -2.37 -15.81
C THR A 21 -24.17 -1.44 -16.44
N ASP A 22 -24.23 -0.16 -16.06
CA ASP A 22 -25.04 0.83 -16.77
C ASP A 22 -24.31 1.33 -18.03
N GLY A 23 -24.20 0.43 -19.02
CA GLY A 23 -24.17 0.86 -20.43
C GLY A 23 -22.85 0.82 -21.20
N HIS A 24 -21.73 0.29 -20.70
CA HIS A 24 -20.54 0.06 -21.55
C HIS A 24 -19.85 -1.28 -21.25
N LYS A 25 -19.96 -2.22 -22.20
CA LYS A 25 -19.22 -3.49 -22.22
C LYS A 25 -17.73 -3.24 -22.47
N GLY A 26 -16.99 -2.89 -21.42
CA GLY A 26 -15.55 -2.68 -21.49
C GLY A 26 -14.85 -3.15 -20.23
N PHE A 27 -14.81 -4.47 -20.00
CA PHE A 27 -13.95 -5.03 -18.94
C PHE A 27 -12.50 -4.60 -19.20
N GLY A 28 -11.90 -3.85 -18.26
CA GLY A 28 -10.47 -3.52 -18.26
C GLY A 28 -9.99 -2.36 -19.14
N ILE A 29 -10.88 -1.61 -19.82
CA ILE A 29 -10.49 -0.47 -20.71
C ILE A 29 -11.18 0.82 -20.26
N GLY A 30 -11.10 1.13 -18.97
CA GLY A 30 -11.48 2.42 -18.39
C GLY A 30 -10.29 3.06 -17.69
N SER A 31 -10.23 4.39 -17.63
CA SER A 31 -9.23 5.08 -16.80
C SER A 31 -9.45 4.70 -15.34
N LEU A 32 -8.48 4.01 -14.73
CA LEU A 32 -8.49 3.76 -13.29
C LEU A 32 -8.46 5.09 -12.56
N SER A 33 -9.31 5.21 -11.55
CA SER A 33 -9.56 6.42 -10.78
C SER A 33 -9.11 6.23 -9.33
N LEU A 34 -9.08 7.32 -8.56
CA LEU A 34 -8.45 7.32 -7.23
C LEU A 34 -9.13 6.36 -6.25
N GLU A 35 -10.40 6.06 -6.45
CA GLU A 35 -11.18 5.10 -5.68
C GLU A 35 -10.65 3.67 -5.77
N ASN A 36 -9.96 3.32 -6.86
CA ASN A 36 -9.35 2.00 -7.03
C ASN A 36 -8.01 1.87 -6.31
N VAL A 37 -7.49 2.95 -5.72
CA VAL A 37 -6.16 3.01 -5.11
C VAL A 37 -6.29 3.11 -3.60
N SER A 38 -5.65 2.18 -2.89
CA SER A 38 -5.56 2.21 -1.43
C SER A 38 -4.11 2.37 -0.97
N PRO A 39 -3.82 3.36 -0.10
CA PRO A 39 -2.53 3.47 0.56
C PRO A 39 -2.40 2.44 1.69
N VAL A 40 -1.34 1.65 1.64
CA VAL A 40 -0.93 0.72 2.68
C VAL A 40 0.38 1.23 3.29
N ILE A 41 0.38 1.46 4.60
CA ILE A 41 1.59 1.80 5.35
C ILE A 41 2.16 0.52 5.95
N ILE A 42 3.46 0.28 5.71
CA ILE A 42 4.22 -0.78 6.36
C ILE A 42 5.14 -0.15 7.39
N ASP A 43 4.99 -0.60 8.62
CA ASP A 43 5.91 -0.33 9.71
C ASP A 43 6.99 -1.43 9.73
N VAL A 44 8.19 -1.10 9.25
CA VAL A 44 9.26 -2.09 9.06
C VAL A 44 9.74 -2.66 10.39
N ASN A 45 9.77 -1.85 11.45
CA ASN A 45 10.26 -2.31 12.75
C ASN A 45 9.22 -3.20 13.45
N GLU A 46 7.94 -2.80 13.46
CA GLU A 46 6.85 -3.59 14.09
C GLU A 46 6.45 -4.80 13.25
N GLY A 47 6.77 -4.80 11.97
CA GLY A 47 6.38 -5.86 11.05
C GLY A 47 4.88 -5.86 10.72
N VAL A 48 4.24 -4.69 10.71
CA VAL A 48 2.79 -4.57 10.47
C VAL A 48 2.49 -3.73 9.25
N ALA A 49 1.53 -4.18 8.43
CA ALA A 49 0.96 -3.42 7.33
C ALA A 49 -0.49 -3.01 7.65
N ARG A 50 -0.87 -1.78 7.30
CA ARG A 50 -2.22 -1.25 7.53
C ARG A 50 -2.66 -0.36 6.38
N ILE A 51 -3.94 -0.44 6.03
CA ILE A 51 -4.56 0.53 5.13
C ILE A 51 -4.73 1.84 5.90
N GLU A 52 -4.09 2.91 5.45
CA GLU A 52 -4.21 4.23 6.05
C GLU A 52 -4.75 5.22 5.02
N ILE A 53 -6.07 5.21 4.81
CA ILE A 53 -6.75 6.10 3.83
C ILE A 53 -6.36 7.58 4.01
N GLY A 54 -6.08 8.00 5.25
CA GLY A 54 -5.60 9.35 5.55
C GLY A 54 -4.29 9.73 4.84
N ALA A 55 -3.47 8.76 4.43
CA ALA A 55 -2.21 9.00 3.71
C ALA A 55 -2.44 9.62 2.32
N MET A 56 -3.63 9.45 1.74
CA MET A 56 -4.04 10.10 0.49
C MET A 56 -4.06 11.63 0.60
N HIS A 57 -4.24 12.16 1.81
CA HIS A 57 -4.31 13.60 2.08
C HIS A 57 -3.30 14.07 3.14
N ALA A 58 -2.24 13.29 3.38
CA ALA A 58 -1.23 13.56 4.42
C ALA A 58 -1.82 13.69 5.85
N ARG A 59 -2.88 12.93 6.14
CA ARG A 59 -3.62 12.90 7.42
C ARG A 59 -3.59 11.52 8.08
N SER A 60 -2.71 10.62 7.64
CA SER A 60 -2.56 9.30 8.25
C SER A 60 -2.12 9.43 9.72
N ASP A 61 -2.42 8.44 10.55
CA ASP A 61 -1.99 8.45 11.96
C ASP A 61 -0.46 8.41 12.05
N THR A 62 0.19 7.85 11.04
CA THR A 62 1.64 7.84 10.85
C THR A 62 2.20 9.22 10.50
N GLU A 63 1.50 10.04 9.71
CA GLU A 63 1.96 11.37 9.28
C GLU A 63 1.52 12.51 10.21
N ARG A 64 0.44 12.33 11.00
CA ARG A 64 -0.14 13.39 11.82
C ARG A 64 0.87 13.95 12.83
N GLY A 65 1.05 15.28 12.78
CA GLY A 65 1.89 16.03 13.73
C GLY A 65 3.39 16.03 13.40
N VAL A 66 3.76 15.49 12.23
CA VAL A 66 5.12 15.38 11.72
C VAL A 66 5.31 16.35 10.56
N LYS A 67 6.44 17.08 10.55
CA LYS A 67 6.83 17.91 9.40
C LYS A 67 7.74 17.11 8.48
N PHE A 68 7.29 16.84 7.26
CA PHE A 68 8.09 16.14 6.26
C PHE A 68 9.07 17.07 5.54
N THR A 69 10.30 16.60 5.34
CA THR A 69 11.35 17.28 4.61
C THR A 69 12.04 16.33 3.63
N LEU A 70 12.82 16.90 2.71
CA LEU A 70 13.65 16.14 1.77
C LEU A 70 15.02 15.78 2.36
N ASN A 71 15.35 16.23 3.58
CA ASN A 71 16.60 15.89 4.25
C ASN A 71 16.37 14.74 5.22
N ARG A 72 16.97 13.58 4.95
CA ARG A 72 16.81 12.38 5.78
C ARG A 72 17.37 12.58 7.19
N GLU A 73 18.41 13.40 7.33
CA GLU A 73 19.06 13.69 8.61
C GLU A 73 18.12 14.38 9.60
N ASP A 74 17.16 15.19 9.13
CA ASP A 74 16.16 15.82 10.00
C ASP A 74 15.34 14.78 10.79
N SER A 75 15.24 13.56 10.24
CA SER A 75 14.50 12.43 10.79
C SER A 75 15.41 11.35 11.37
N GLU A 76 16.69 11.67 11.63
CA GLU A 76 17.64 10.75 12.25
C GLU A 76 17.10 10.19 13.57
N GLY A 77 17.28 8.88 13.79
CA GLY A 77 16.68 8.13 14.90
C GLY A 77 15.20 7.82 14.71
N GLY A 78 14.63 8.23 13.57
CA GLY A 78 13.25 7.93 13.19
C GLY A 78 13.07 6.50 12.73
N LYS A 79 11.81 6.09 12.73
CA LYS A 79 11.39 4.73 12.38
C LYS A 79 11.15 4.63 10.87
N PRO A 80 11.67 3.58 10.20
CA PRO A 80 11.48 3.38 8.77
C PRO A 80 10.08 2.83 8.46
N TYR A 81 9.49 3.34 7.39
CA TYR A 81 8.20 2.90 6.87
C TYR A 81 8.20 2.84 5.35
N TRP A 82 7.29 2.04 4.80
CA TRP A 82 6.92 2.10 3.39
C TRP A 82 5.51 2.65 3.24
N LEU A 83 5.30 3.56 2.30
CA LEU A 83 3.97 3.83 1.74
C LEU A 83 3.85 3.05 0.44
N VAL A 84 2.91 2.12 0.41
CA VAL A 84 2.62 1.28 -0.74
C VAL A 84 1.28 1.68 -1.33
N TRP A 85 1.26 2.04 -2.60
CA TRP A 85 0.05 2.24 -3.36
C TRP A 85 -0.38 0.91 -3.94
N VAL A 86 -1.61 0.50 -3.65
CA VAL A 86 -2.18 -0.74 -4.15
C VAL A 86 -3.43 -0.39 -4.95
N THR A 87 -3.40 -0.69 -6.25
CA THR A 87 -4.50 -0.49 -7.17
C THR A 87 -5.21 -1.81 -7.42
N ILE A 88 -6.53 -1.82 -7.25
CA ILE A 88 -7.40 -2.96 -7.58
C ILE A 88 -8.10 -2.70 -8.91
N ASP A 89 -8.06 -3.69 -9.80
CA ASP A 89 -8.78 -3.69 -11.07
C ASP A 89 -9.58 -4.99 -11.22
N PHE A 90 -10.44 -5.07 -12.23
CA PHE A 90 -11.35 -6.18 -12.47
C PHE A 90 -11.08 -6.83 -13.84
N ARG A 91 -11.06 -8.16 -13.84
CA ARG A 91 -11.08 -9.02 -15.03
C ARG A 91 -12.31 -9.91 -15.00
N GLU A 92 -12.56 -10.68 -16.05
CA GLU A 92 -13.72 -11.61 -16.11
C GLU A 92 -13.74 -12.59 -14.93
N GLU A 93 -12.56 -13.00 -14.46
CA GLU A 93 -12.38 -13.93 -13.34
C GLU A 93 -12.63 -13.30 -11.96
N GLY A 94 -12.70 -11.95 -11.87
CA GLY A 94 -12.91 -11.19 -10.63
C GLY A 94 -11.87 -10.08 -10.40
N PRO A 95 -11.88 -9.45 -9.20
CA PRO A 95 -10.89 -8.44 -8.84
C PRO A 95 -9.50 -9.04 -8.66
N TYR A 96 -8.46 -8.24 -8.90
CA TYR A 96 -7.06 -8.58 -8.68
C TYR A 96 -6.24 -7.33 -8.30
N TYR A 97 -5.08 -7.51 -7.67
CA TYR A 97 -4.13 -6.42 -7.46
C TYR A 97 -3.41 -6.13 -8.77
N ALA A 98 -3.75 -5.00 -9.38
CA ALA A 98 -3.32 -4.62 -10.72
C ALA A 98 -2.05 -3.77 -10.72
N GLY A 99 -1.87 -2.94 -9.69
CA GLY A 99 -0.66 -2.14 -9.50
C GLY A 99 -0.25 -2.12 -8.05
N VAL A 100 1.04 -2.23 -7.78
CA VAL A 100 1.62 -2.21 -6.44
C VAL A 100 2.95 -1.48 -6.49
N THR A 101 3.03 -0.28 -5.94
CA THR A 101 4.27 0.52 -5.94
C THR A 101 4.60 1.00 -4.53
N ALA A 102 5.89 1.00 -4.17
CA ALA A 102 6.33 1.40 -2.84
C ALA A 102 7.21 2.66 -2.86
N CYS A 103 7.09 3.47 -1.80
CA CYS A 103 7.92 4.64 -1.52
C CYS A 103 8.45 4.57 -0.10
N GLU A 104 9.72 4.93 0.09
CA GLU A 104 10.26 5.03 1.44
C GLU A 104 9.71 6.27 2.15
N MET A 105 9.63 6.15 3.48
CA MET A 105 9.50 7.29 4.37
C MET A 105 10.14 6.98 5.73
N VAL A 106 10.58 8.02 6.43
CA VAL A 106 11.06 7.90 7.81
C VAL A 106 10.24 8.83 8.68
N VAL A 107 9.85 8.38 9.86
CA VAL A 107 9.11 9.20 10.81
C VAL A 107 9.80 9.20 12.16
N ASN A 108 10.31 10.36 12.58
CA ASN A 108 10.76 10.60 13.94
C ASN A 108 9.69 11.39 14.70
N ARG A 109 8.94 10.69 15.57
CA ARG A 109 7.88 11.30 16.38
C ARG A 109 8.43 12.20 17.49
N GLU A 110 9.60 11.91 18.05
CA GLU A 110 10.22 12.70 19.11
C GLU A 110 10.63 14.08 18.60
N LYS A 111 11.29 14.13 17.44
CA LYS A 111 11.69 15.38 16.76
C LYS A 111 10.52 16.04 16.01
N ARG A 112 9.39 15.32 15.85
CA ARG A 112 8.26 15.72 14.98
C ARG A 112 8.74 16.05 13.56
N ARG A 113 9.66 15.22 13.04
CA ARG A 113 10.27 15.35 11.71
C ARG A 113 10.12 14.04 10.95
N GLY A 114 9.86 14.16 9.67
CA GLY A 114 9.74 13.02 8.78
C GLY A 114 10.53 13.27 7.50
N TYR A 115 10.98 12.19 6.88
CA TYR A 115 11.60 12.21 5.57
C TYR A 115 10.62 11.59 4.59
N LYS A 116 10.33 12.31 3.51
CA LYS A 116 9.47 11.85 2.42
C LYS A 116 9.68 12.73 1.20
N VAL A 117 9.81 12.09 0.04
CA VAL A 117 9.86 12.79 -1.25
C VAL A 117 8.48 12.81 -1.86
N LEU A 118 7.75 13.93 -1.68
CA LEU A 118 6.37 14.06 -2.16
C LEU A 118 6.22 13.78 -3.67
N ALA A 119 7.17 14.26 -4.48
CA ALA A 119 7.15 14.02 -5.92
C ALA A 119 7.24 12.52 -6.26
N ASP A 120 8.07 11.75 -5.54
CA ASP A 120 8.15 10.30 -5.75
C ASP A 120 6.85 9.62 -5.32
N HIS A 121 6.25 10.04 -4.19
CA HIS A 121 4.98 9.48 -3.71
C HIS A 121 3.84 9.67 -4.72
N VAL A 122 3.69 10.86 -5.32
CA VAL A 122 2.69 11.11 -6.37
C VAL A 122 2.99 10.32 -7.64
N ASN A 123 4.25 10.28 -8.07
CA ASN A 123 4.65 9.51 -9.26
C ASN A 123 4.41 8.01 -9.10
N ARG A 124 4.62 7.47 -7.89
CA ARG A 124 4.41 6.06 -7.58
C ARG A 124 2.93 5.72 -7.54
N MET A 125 2.10 6.62 -7.02
CA MET A 125 0.64 6.51 -7.10
C MET A 125 0.18 6.43 -8.57
N ASP A 126 0.61 7.36 -9.42
CA ASP A 126 0.29 7.36 -10.87
C ASP A 126 0.74 6.06 -11.56
N LYS A 127 1.96 5.58 -11.24
CA LYS A 127 2.46 4.31 -11.76
C LYS A 127 1.62 3.12 -11.28
N SER A 128 1.16 3.11 -10.03
CA SER A 128 0.26 2.07 -9.52
C SER A 128 -1.07 2.10 -10.27
N MET A 129 -1.64 3.27 -10.53
CA MET A 129 -2.86 3.42 -11.34
C MET A 129 -2.68 2.94 -12.78
N LYS A 130 -1.46 3.01 -13.31
CA LYS A 130 -1.09 2.46 -14.62
C LYS A 130 -0.75 0.96 -14.58
N ARG A 131 -1.11 0.27 -13.49
CA ARG A 131 -0.92 -1.18 -13.30
C ARG A 131 0.55 -1.60 -13.22
N ASN A 132 1.44 -0.69 -12.81
CA ASN A 132 2.84 -1.05 -12.60
C ASN A 132 3.04 -1.71 -11.23
N ILE A 133 3.93 -2.71 -11.22
CA ILE A 133 4.42 -3.34 -9.99
C ILE A 133 5.88 -2.90 -9.81
N ILE A 134 6.14 -2.15 -8.73
CA ILE A 134 7.47 -1.59 -8.44
C ILE A 134 7.72 -1.64 -6.93
N VAL A 135 8.20 -2.79 -6.48
CA VAL A 135 8.50 -3.14 -5.08
C VAL A 135 9.91 -3.73 -4.93
N ASP A 136 10.70 -3.75 -6.02
CA ASP A 136 12.02 -4.36 -6.09
C ASP A 136 13.01 -3.76 -5.09
N HIS A 137 12.91 -2.44 -4.86
CA HIS A 137 13.75 -1.67 -3.95
C HIS A 137 13.36 -1.79 -2.46
N MET A 138 12.27 -2.49 -2.14
CA MET A 138 11.92 -2.79 -0.75
C MET A 138 12.87 -3.84 -0.18
N ASP A 139 13.13 -3.75 1.13
CA ASP A 139 13.83 -4.79 1.86
C ASP A 139 13.00 -6.08 1.95
N ASP A 140 13.69 -7.20 2.11
CA ASP A 140 13.09 -8.54 2.12
C ASP A 140 12.03 -8.71 3.22
N LYS A 141 12.29 -8.17 4.42
CA LYS A 141 11.33 -8.20 5.53
C LYS A 141 10.03 -7.49 5.13
N SER A 142 10.14 -6.30 4.54
CA SER A 142 8.99 -5.52 4.09
C SER A 142 8.24 -6.17 2.92
N LYS A 143 8.93 -6.83 1.99
CA LYS A 143 8.29 -7.61 0.92
C LYS A 143 7.45 -8.75 1.49
N HIS A 144 7.98 -9.48 2.47
CA HIS A 144 7.26 -10.55 3.13
C HIS A 144 6.00 -10.04 3.85
N ILE A 145 6.13 -8.95 4.63
CA ILE A 145 4.99 -8.33 5.31
C ILE A 145 3.90 -7.91 4.31
N LEU A 146 4.29 -7.34 3.17
CA LEU A 146 3.36 -6.92 2.13
C LEU A 146 2.65 -8.11 1.47
N ALA A 147 3.39 -9.18 1.13
CA ALA A 147 2.82 -10.39 0.57
C ALA A 147 1.77 -11.00 1.50
N ASP A 148 2.13 -11.21 2.77
CA ASP A 148 1.23 -11.74 3.80
C ASP A 148 -0.01 -10.88 3.98
N PHE A 149 0.16 -9.55 3.97
CA PHE A 149 -0.93 -8.60 4.08
C PHE A 149 -1.92 -8.71 2.91
N LEU A 150 -1.42 -8.74 1.67
CA LEU A 150 -2.26 -8.84 0.46
C LEU A 150 -2.97 -10.19 0.40
N MET A 151 -2.26 -11.29 0.68
CA MET A 151 -2.83 -12.64 0.74
C MET A 151 -3.92 -12.76 1.81
N THR A 152 -3.66 -12.23 3.01
CA THR A 152 -4.62 -12.27 4.13
C THR A 152 -5.84 -11.41 3.85
N HIS A 153 -5.66 -10.28 3.17
CA HIS A 153 -6.77 -9.42 2.81
C HIS A 153 -7.74 -10.11 1.84
N ASN A 154 -7.23 -10.66 0.73
CA ASN A 154 -8.04 -11.45 -0.18
C ASN A 154 -7.19 -12.42 -1.00
N LYS A 155 -7.23 -13.69 -0.62
CA LYS A 155 -6.48 -14.75 -1.29
C LYS A 155 -6.86 -14.91 -2.77
N GLU A 156 -8.14 -14.80 -3.11
CA GLU A 156 -8.56 -14.93 -4.51
C GLU A 156 -8.03 -13.79 -5.38
N MET A 157 -8.03 -12.55 -4.87
CA MET A 157 -7.42 -11.42 -5.58
C MET A 157 -5.92 -11.63 -5.76
N TRP A 158 -5.25 -12.12 -4.71
CA TRP A 158 -3.83 -12.46 -4.78
C TRP A 158 -3.56 -13.52 -5.84
N ASP A 159 -4.30 -14.62 -5.83
CA ASP A 159 -4.12 -15.73 -6.77
C ASP A 159 -4.37 -15.29 -8.24
N ARG A 160 -5.27 -14.32 -8.46
CA ARG A 160 -5.56 -13.74 -9.78
C ARG A 160 -4.56 -12.67 -10.24
N SER A 161 -3.72 -12.15 -9.34
CA SER A 161 -2.75 -11.10 -9.69
C SER A 161 -1.67 -11.60 -10.64
N GLU A 162 -1.03 -10.66 -11.34
CA GLU A 162 0.06 -10.97 -12.26
C GLU A 162 1.19 -11.75 -11.56
N PRO A 163 1.77 -12.78 -12.22
CA PRO A 163 2.89 -13.54 -11.64
C PRO A 163 4.06 -12.67 -11.20
N LYS A 164 4.26 -11.53 -11.88
CA LYS A 164 5.26 -10.52 -11.49
C LYS A 164 5.10 -10.06 -10.04
N LEU A 165 3.87 -9.87 -9.55
CA LEU A 165 3.65 -9.45 -8.16
C LEU A 165 4.15 -10.51 -7.19
N HIS A 166 3.86 -11.77 -7.48
CA HIS A 166 4.28 -12.89 -6.62
C HIS A 166 5.79 -13.05 -6.64
N ILE A 167 6.41 -12.91 -7.81
CA ILE A 167 7.87 -13.01 -7.98
C ILE A 167 8.57 -11.85 -7.27
N ASP A 168 8.16 -10.61 -7.51
CA ASP A 168 8.81 -9.43 -6.94
C ASP A 168 8.65 -9.35 -5.41
N LEU A 169 7.61 -9.96 -4.85
CA LEU A 169 7.39 -10.11 -3.41
C LEU A 169 7.91 -11.44 -2.84
N SER A 170 8.26 -12.41 -3.68
CA SER A 170 8.91 -13.63 -3.25
C SER A 170 10.34 -13.31 -2.84
N VAL A 171 10.61 -13.47 -1.56
CA VAL A 171 11.97 -13.41 -1.05
C VAL A 171 12.57 -14.78 -1.30
N ASN A 172 13.42 -14.91 -2.32
CA ASN A 172 14.38 -16.02 -2.35
C ASN A 172 15.36 -15.73 -1.22
N SER A 173 15.15 -16.31 -0.03
CA SER A 173 16.05 -16.17 1.12
C SER A 173 17.50 -16.44 0.67
N PRO A 174 18.39 -15.43 0.60
CA PRO A 174 19.81 -15.71 0.51
C PRO A 174 20.28 -15.88 1.96
N GLU A 175 19.89 -16.99 2.57
CA GLU A 175 20.58 -17.51 3.76
C GLU A 175 21.21 -18.86 3.39
N LEU A 176 22.43 -18.77 2.86
CA LEU A 176 23.49 -19.75 3.06
C LEU A 176 24.76 -19.00 3.50
#